data_AF-A0A8B7NDC0-F1
#
_entry.id   AF-A0A8B7NDC0-F1
#
_cell.length_a   1.000
_cell.length_b   1.000
_cell.length_c   1.000
_cell.angle_alpha   90.00
_cell.angle_beta   90.00
_cell.angle_gamma   90.00
#
_symmetry.space_group_name_H-M   'P 1'
#
loop_
_entity.id
_entity.type
_entity.pdbx_description
1 polymer ?
#
loop_
_entity_poly.entity_id
_entity_poly.type
_entity_poly.pdbx_seq_one_letter_code
_entity_poly.pdbx_strand_id
1 'polypeptide(L)'
;MGDAQISASSSRSLPHQRYPPIGDVDECLGLVKTALDILDNPESVDDIKYGNFDRQQQEIYDSLKELSEYLANEANGMVPLIPADCSERPEKTSGVYTIYPSGAAVQVYCDQTTDGGGWTVFLRRQKQEPQLNFSRTFKEYEEGFGSPTGEYWLGLRNLHLLTSRKLELKAVIVRGAESTSSHYLYFE
;
A
#
# COMPACT_ATOMS: atom_id res chain seq x y z
N MET A 1 1.74 2.16 -55.37
CA MET A 1 0.87 2.26 -54.19
C MET A 1 1.06 0.98 -53.41
N GLY A 2 1.82 1.06 -52.32
CA GLY A 2 2.27 -0.12 -51.56
C GLY A 2 1.31 -0.41 -50.41
N ASP A 3 0.96 -1.68 -50.27
CA ASP A 3 0.16 -2.22 -49.16
C ASP A 3 1.00 -2.27 -47.89
N ALA A 4 0.51 -1.62 -46.82
CA ALA A 4 1.09 -1.73 -45.48
C ALA A 4 0.32 -2.79 -44.69
N GLN A 5 0.93 -3.95 -44.48
CA GLN A 5 0.48 -4.94 -43.51
C GLN A 5 0.75 -4.43 -42.08
N ILE A 6 -0.28 -4.42 -41.25
CA ILE A 6 -0.15 -4.21 -39.80
C ILE A 6 0.23 -5.56 -39.19
N SER A 7 1.50 -5.72 -38.83
CA SER A 7 1.98 -6.86 -38.04
C SER A 7 1.52 -6.71 -36.59
N ALA A 8 0.69 -7.64 -36.12
CA ALA A 8 0.35 -7.78 -34.71
C ALA A 8 1.61 -8.22 -33.93
N SER A 9 2.14 -7.34 -33.07
CA SER A 9 3.20 -7.70 -32.15
C SER A 9 2.61 -8.51 -30.99
N SER A 10 3.01 -9.78 -30.93
CA SER A 10 2.77 -10.73 -29.84
C SER A 10 3.09 -10.09 -28.48
N SER A 11 2.06 -9.94 -27.64
CA SER A 11 2.20 -9.68 -26.22
C SER A 11 2.83 -10.91 -25.57
N ARG A 12 4.11 -10.81 -25.21
CA ARG A 12 4.73 -11.80 -24.31
C ARG A 12 4.04 -11.71 -22.97
N SER A 13 3.26 -12.73 -22.64
CA SER A 13 2.80 -13.00 -21.29
C SER A 13 4.02 -13.14 -20.38
N LEU A 14 4.14 -12.23 -19.41
CA LEU A 14 5.07 -12.39 -18.31
C LEU A 14 4.67 -13.64 -17.51
N PRO A 15 5.64 -14.43 -17.01
CA PRO A 15 5.33 -15.66 -16.29
C PRO A 15 4.55 -15.32 -15.01
N HIS A 16 3.50 -16.09 -14.74
CA HIS A 16 2.82 -16.11 -13.45
C HIS A 16 3.79 -16.59 -12.35
N GLN A 17 4.63 -15.68 -11.85
CA GLN A 17 5.17 -15.86 -10.51
C GLN A 17 4.01 -15.62 -9.54
N ARG A 18 3.58 -16.70 -8.90
CA ARG A 18 2.75 -16.64 -7.70
C ARG A 18 3.60 -16.00 -6.60
N TYR A 19 3.64 -14.67 -6.59
CA TYR A 19 4.05 -13.95 -5.41
C TYR A 19 2.92 -14.07 -4.38
N PRO A 20 3.22 -14.49 -3.13
CA PRO A 20 2.24 -14.44 -2.08
C PRO A 20 1.75 -12.99 -1.93
N PRO A 21 0.47 -12.77 -1.56
CA PRO A 21 0.01 -11.42 -1.26
C PRO A 21 0.83 -10.89 -0.08
N ILE A 22 1.73 -9.94 -0.35
CA ILE A 22 2.47 -9.23 0.70
C ILE A 22 1.49 -8.26 1.37
N GLY A 23 0.69 -8.83 2.26
CA GLY A 23 0.38 -8.18 3.52
C GLY A 23 1.50 -8.54 4.50
N ASP A 24 2.01 -7.54 5.20
CA ASP A 24 2.67 -7.69 6.50
C ASP A 24 3.98 -8.44 6.58
N VAL A 25 4.90 -8.37 5.62
CA VAL A 25 6.29 -8.74 5.98
C VAL A 25 6.89 -7.65 6.86
N ASP A 26 6.67 -6.37 6.54
CA ASP A 26 7.15 -5.23 7.35
C ASP A 26 6.34 -5.03 8.65
N GLU A 27 5.03 -5.26 8.64
CA GLU A 27 4.21 -5.23 9.85
C GLU A 27 4.50 -6.45 10.74
N CYS A 28 4.59 -7.68 10.19
CA CYS A 28 5.05 -8.83 11.00
C CYS A 28 6.48 -8.64 11.49
N LEU A 29 7.40 -8.07 10.70
CA LEU A 29 8.75 -7.76 11.15
C LEU A 29 8.73 -6.68 12.23
N GLY A 30 7.83 -5.70 12.15
CA GLY A 30 7.59 -4.69 13.18
C GLY A 30 7.04 -5.30 14.47
N LEU A 31 6.06 -6.21 14.38
CA LEU A 31 5.51 -6.94 15.51
C LEU A 31 6.54 -7.90 16.13
N VAL A 32 7.36 -8.56 15.31
CA VAL A 32 8.44 -9.44 15.75
C VAL A 32 9.55 -8.64 16.43
N LYS A 33 9.94 -7.48 15.90
CA LYS A 33 10.90 -6.57 16.55
C LYS A 33 10.35 -6.03 17.87
N THR A 34 9.10 -5.58 17.89
CA THR A 34 8.43 -5.10 19.11
C THR A 34 8.35 -6.22 20.15
N ALA A 35 8.01 -7.44 19.72
CA ALA A 35 8.05 -8.60 20.60
C ALA A 35 9.46 -8.81 21.12
N LEU A 36 10.49 -8.88 20.28
CA LEU A 36 11.89 -9.04 20.69
C LEU A 36 12.34 -7.95 21.69
N ASP A 37 11.97 -6.70 21.48
CA ASP A 37 12.30 -5.58 22.38
C ASP A 37 11.68 -5.73 23.78
N ILE A 38 10.47 -6.31 23.89
CA ILE A 38 9.81 -6.62 25.17
C ILE A 38 10.59 -7.71 25.93
N LEU A 39 11.24 -8.61 25.21
CA LEU A 39 11.94 -9.77 25.76
C LEU A 39 13.37 -9.40 26.17
N ASP A 40 13.95 -8.42 25.48
CA ASP A 40 15.27 -7.85 25.79
C ASP A 40 15.24 -6.85 26.98
N ASN A 41 14.06 -6.35 27.41
CA ASN A 41 13.93 -5.43 28.56
C ASN A 41 12.89 -5.87 29.62
N PRO A 42 13.26 -6.77 30.55
CA PRO A 42 12.34 -7.34 31.53
C PRO A 42 12.01 -6.45 32.76
N GLU A 43 12.37 -5.16 32.79
CA GLU A 43 12.13 -4.30 33.96
C GLU A 43 10.66 -3.82 34.08
N SER A 44 9.70 -4.73 34.29
CA SER A 44 8.42 -4.36 34.93
C SER A 44 7.57 -5.52 35.49
N VAL A 45 8.09 -6.72 35.72
CA VAL A 45 7.29 -7.82 36.27
C VAL A 45 7.89 -8.28 37.60
N ASP A 46 7.17 -8.00 38.69
CA ASP A 46 7.53 -8.30 40.07
C ASP A 46 8.07 -9.73 40.25
N ASP A 47 9.13 -9.82 41.07
CA ASP A 47 9.82 -11.03 41.51
C ASP A 47 8.86 -12.13 42.02
N ILE A 48 8.40 -13.00 41.14
CA ILE A 48 7.91 -14.33 41.51
C ILE A 48 8.75 -15.38 40.77
N LYS A 49 9.58 -16.07 41.55
CA LYS A 49 10.44 -17.19 41.15
C LYS A 49 9.65 -18.25 40.36
N TYR A 50 9.75 -18.23 39.03
CA TYR A 50 9.38 -19.35 38.16
C TYR A 50 10.63 -20.05 37.62
N GLY A 51 11.40 -20.67 38.53
CA GLY A 51 12.49 -21.53 38.14
C GLY A 51 12.00 -22.72 37.29
N ASN A 52 12.76 -23.01 36.23
CA ASN A 52 12.57 -24.00 35.15
C ASN A 52 11.73 -23.60 33.93
N PHE A 53 11.09 -22.42 33.89
CA PHE A 53 10.47 -21.93 32.65
C PHE A 53 11.43 -21.09 31.77
N ASP A 54 12.55 -20.67 32.34
CA ASP A 54 13.57 -19.85 31.67
C ASP A 54 14.20 -20.54 30.45
N ARG A 55 14.40 -21.86 30.51
CA ARG A 55 15.06 -22.62 29.42
C ARG A 55 14.16 -22.77 28.20
N GLN A 56 12.87 -23.03 28.42
CA GLN A 56 11.87 -23.08 27.35
C GLN A 56 11.61 -21.71 26.75
N GLN A 57 11.58 -20.63 27.55
CA GLN A 57 11.48 -19.27 27.01
C GLN A 57 12.70 -18.89 26.18
N GLN A 58 13.91 -19.20 26.65
CA GLN A 58 15.14 -18.91 25.91
C GLN A 58 15.21 -19.66 24.57
N GLU A 59 14.83 -20.95 24.55
CA GLU A 59 14.78 -21.74 23.31
C GLU A 59 13.78 -21.16 22.28
N ILE A 60 12.64 -20.64 22.74
CA ILE A 60 11.67 -19.96 21.89
C ILE A 60 12.23 -18.63 21.38
N TYR A 61 12.94 -17.85 22.21
CA TYR A 61 13.56 -16.60 21.78
C TYR A 61 14.68 -16.79 20.77
N ASP A 62 15.56 -17.76 21.00
CA ASP A 62 16.65 -18.07 20.08
C ASP A 62 16.07 -18.52 18.73
N SER A 63 15.02 -19.34 18.74
CA SER A 63 14.31 -19.76 17.51
C SER A 63 13.63 -18.59 16.79
N LEU A 64 12.97 -17.68 17.53
CA LEU A 64 12.33 -16.49 16.96
C LEU A 64 13.35 -15.50 16.37
N LYS A 65 14.52 -15.39 16.98
CA LYS A 65 15.62 -14.55 16.50
C LYS A 65 16.23 -15.10 15.21
N GLU A 66 16.46 -16.41 15.12
CA GLU A 66 16.90 -17.04 13.87
C GLU A 66 15.88 -16.86 12.73
N LEU A 67 14.58 -17.01 13.04
CA LEU A 67 13.49 -16.74 12.09
C LEU A 67 13.45 -15.27 11.65
N SER A 68 13.67 -14.33 12.56
CA SER A 68 13.67 -12.89 12.23
C SER A 68 14.87 -12.50 11.35
N GLU A 69 16.05 -13.07 11.61
CA GLU A 69 17.25 -12.89 10.78
C GLU A 69 17.08 -13.52 9.39
N TYR A 70 16.44 -14.69 9.30
CA TYR A 70 16.11 -15.32 8.03
C TYR A 70 15.16 -14.45 7.19
N LEU A 71 14.08 -13.96 7.77
CA LEU A 71 13.12 -13.06 7.10
C LEU A 71 13.78 -11.73 6.69
N ALA A 72 14.64 -11.16 7.52
CA ALA A 72 15.39 -9.95 7.19
C ALA A 72 16.36 -10.16 6.01
N ASN A 73 16.97 -11.34 5.90
CA ASN A 73 17.84 -11.69 4.79
C ASN A 73 17.06 -11.95 3.49
N GLU A 74 15.86 -12.52 3.54
CA GLU A 74 14.97 -12.59 2.38
C GLU A 74 14.51 -11.20 1.93
N ALA A 75 14.23 -10.30 2.89
CA ALA A 75 13.88 -8.91 2.60
C ALA A 75 15.04 -8.10 1.98
N ASN A 76 16.30 -8.39 2.36
CA ASN A 76 17.50 -7.76 1.76
C ASN A 76 17.68 -8.07 0.26
N GLY A 77 16.97 -9.06 -0.29
CA GLY A 77 16.89 -9.33 -1.73
C GLY A 77 15.66 -8.73 -2.43
N MET A 78 14.73 -8.13 -1.68
CA MET A 78 13.49 -7.59 -2.22
C MET A 78 13.74 -6.18 -2.77
N VAL A 79 13.90 -6.08 -4.08
CA VAL A 79 13.91 -4.79 -4.77
C VAL A 79 12.50 -4.17 -4.63
N PRO A 80 12.36 -2.99 -4.01
CA PRO A 80 11.06 -2.33 -3.92
C PRO A 80 10.51 -2.10 -5.33
N LEU A 81 9.31 -2.61 -5.59
CA LEU A 81 8.64 -2.27 -6.83
C LEU A 81 8.27 -0.79 -6.78
N ILE A 82 8.73 -0.04 -7.78
CA ILE A 82 8.50 1.39 -7.90
C ILE A 82 7.56 1.66 -9.09
N PRO A 83 6.73 2.70 -9.00
CA PRO A 83 6.64 3.67 -7.90
C PRO A 83 5.73 3.17 -6.77
N ALA A 84 6.05 3.50 -5.51
CA ALA A 84 5.19 3.14 -4.37
C ALA A 84 3.86 3.92 -4.39
N ASP A 85 3.89 5.16 -4.89
CA ASP A 85 2.71 6.00 -5.11
C ASP A 85 2.91 7.00 -6.26
N CYS A 86 1.97 7.91 -6.45
CA CYS A 86 2.03 8.88 -7.54
C CYS A 86 3.16 9.93 -7.40
N SER A 87 3.71 10.16 -6.22
CA SER A 87 4.75 11.19 -5.98
C SER A 87 6.12 10.79 -6.55
N GLU A 88 6.38 9.48 -6.65
CA GLU A 88 7.63 8.93 -7.17
C GLU A 88 7.63 8.82 -8.71
N ARG A 89 6.54 9.27 -9.37
CA ARG A 89 6.41 9.18 -10.81
C ARG A 89 7.13 10.32 -11.54
N PRO A 90 7.88 10.00 -12.62
CA PRO A 90 8.50 11.03 -13.45
C PRO A 90 7.49 11.73 -14.37
N GLU A 91 6.38 11.07 -14.72
CA GLU A 91 5.38 11.65 -15.62
C GLU A 91 4.65 12.83 -14.98
N LYS A 92 4.46 13.90 -15.77
CA LYS A 92 3.76 15.12 -15.35
C LYS A 92 2.32 15.20 -15.88
N THR A 93 1.79 14.07 -16.36
CA THR A 93 0.44 13.97 -16.91
C THR A 93 -0.49 13.21 -15.99
N SER A 94 -1.62 13.80 -15.65
CA SER A 94 -2.66 13.15 -14.84
C SER A 94 -3.30 11.99 -15.61
N GLY A 95 -3.58 10.88 -14.94
CA GLY A 95 -4.06 9.67 -15.59
C GLY A 95 -4.10 8.46 -14.68
N VAL A 96 -4.55 7.32 -15.22
CA VAL A 96 -4.53 6.05 -14.50
C VAL A 96 -3.16 5.40 -14.66
N TYR A 97 -2.54 5.05 -13.53
CA TYR A 97 -1.24 4.40 -13.48
C TYR A 97 -1.25 3.25 -12.48
N THR A 98 -0.27 2.36 -12.63
CA THR A 98 0.02 1.32 -11.64
C THR A 98 1.06 1.83 -10.64
N ILE A 99 0.79 1.60 -9.36
CA ILE A 99 1.68 1.83 -8.21
C ILE A 99 1.85 0.53 -7.40
N TYR A 100 2.83 0.50 -6.50
CA TYR A 100 3.20 -0.69 -5.74
C TYR A 100 3.41 -0.40 -4.24
N PRO A 101 2.37 0.02 -3.51
CA PRO A 101 2.50 0.49 -2.11
C PRO A 101 3.07 -0.57 -1.15
N SER A 102 2.90 -1.87 -1.45
CA SER A 102 3.51 -2.99 -0.70
C SER A 102 4.15 -4.04 -1.62
N GLY A 103 4.58 -3.64 -2.81
CA GLY A 103 5.02 -4.57 -3.86
C GLY A 103 3.88 -5.25 -4.64
N ALA A 104 2.63 -5.16 -4.18
CA ALA A 104 1.47 -5.57 -4.98
C ALA A 104 1.04 -4.45 -5.94
N ALA A 105 0.77 -4.80 -7.20
CA ALA A 105 0.34 -3.84 -8.22
C ALA A 105 -1.09 -3.33 -7.96
N VAL A 106 -1.26 -2.02 -7.91
CA VAL A 106 -2.56 -1.35 -7.72
C VAL A 106 -2.74 -0.26 -8.77
N GLN A 107 -3.89 -0.22 -9.43
CA GLN A 107 -4.22 0.87 -10.35
C GLN A 107 -4.88 2.03 -9.61
N VAL A 108 -4.37 3.25 -9.83
CA VAL A 108 -4.85 4.49 -9.21
C VAL A 108 -4.92 5.60 -10.25
N TYR A 109 -5.73 6.62 -9.99
CA TYR A 109 -5.63 7.88 -10.72
C TYR A 109 -4.57 8.76 -10.03
N CYS A 110 -3.52 9.11 -10.76
CA CYS A 110 -2.55 10.11 -10.34
C CYS A 110 -2.95 11.48 -10.86
N ASP A 111 -3.10 12.46 -9.97
CA ASP A 111 -3.16 13.86 -10.35
C ASP A 111 -1.76 14.46 -10.28
N GLN A 112 -1.19 14.71 -11.46
CA GLN A 112 0.17 15.25 -11.63
C GLN A 112 0.15 16.75 -11.96
N THR A 113 -1.02 17.39 -11.87
CA THR A 113 -1.24 18.76 -12.32
C THR A 113 -1.63 19.71 -11.20
N THR A 114 -2.38 19.24 -10.21
CA THR A 114 -2.79 20.05 -9.06
C THR A 114 -1.62 20.21 -8.09
N ASP A 115 -1.35 21.45 -7.64
CA ASP A 115 -0.37 21.78 -6.59
C ASP A 115 1.03 21.16 -6.76
N GLY A 116 1.52 21.03 -7.99
CA GLY A 116 2.84 20.44 -8.28
C GLY A 116 2.84 18.94 -8.53
N GLY A 117 1.68 18.28 -8.43
CA GLY A 117 1.48 16.88 -8.77
C GLY A 117 1.84 15.90 -7.65
N GLY A 118 1.96 14.63 -8.00
CA GLY A 118 2.27 13.56 -7.05
C GLY A 118 1.08 13.03 -6.25
N TRP A 119 -0.14 13.49 -6.54
CA TRP A 119 -1.32 13.10 -5.77
C TRP A 119 -1.84 11.72 -6.17
N THR A 120 -1.90 10.81 -5.20
CA THR A 120 -2.58 9.53 -5.33
C THR A 120 -4.05 9.69 -4.95
N VAL A 121 -4.96 9.62 -5.92
CA VAL A 121 -6.40 9.71 -5.63
C VAL A 121 -6.87 8.39 -5.06
N PHE A 122 -7.53 8.40 -3.90
CA PHE A 122 -8.08 7.20 -3.26
C PHE A 122 -9.61 7.16 -3.23
N LEU A 123 -10.27 8.31 -3.37
CA LEU A 123 -11.72 8.44 -3.51
C LEU A 123 -12.01 9.42 -4.64
N ARG A 124 -12.82 9.01 -5.62
CA ARG A 124 -13.24 9.89 -6.73
C ARG A 124 -14.73 9.77 -6.96
N ARG A 125 -15.42 10.92 -6.90
CA ARG A 125 -16.83 11.09 -7.29
C ARG A 125 -16.89 12.04 -8.48
N GLN A 126 -17.51 11.62 -9.57
CA GLN A 126 -17.64 12.44 -10.77
C GLN A 126 -18.92 12.10 -11.52
N LYS A 127 -19.39 13.05 -12.33
CA LYS A 127 -20.58 12.83 -13.15
C LYS A 127 -20.25 11.83 -14.26
N GLN A 128 -20.81 10.62 -14.16
CA GLN A 128 -20.73 9.56 -15.15
C GLN A 128 -22.07 8.83 -15.22
N GLU A 129 -22.32 8.10 -16.30
CA GLU A 129 -23.53 7.29 -16.46
C GLU A 129 -23.14 5.85 -16.83
N PRO A 130 -23.54 4.84 -16.02
CA PRO A 130 -24.26 4.96 -14.75
C PRO A 130 -23.37 5.47 -13.61
N GLN A 131 -23.99 6.11 -12.62
CA GLN A 131 -23.33 6.44 -11.34
C GLN A 131 -22.93 5.18 -10.59
N LEU A 132 -21.77 5.22 -9.92
CA LEU A 132 -21.33 4.11 -9.07
C LEU A 132 -22.05 4.16 -7.72
N ASN A 133 -22.56 3.01 -7.26
CA ASN A 133 -23.15 2.90 -5.93
C ASN A 133 -22.05 2.89 -4.84
N PHE A 134 -22.17 3.76 -3.83
CA PHE A 134 -21.31 3.84 -2.64
C PHE A 134 -21.97 3.28 -1.36
N SER A 135 -23.24 2.87 -1.42
CA SER A 135 -23.85 2.08 -0.34
C SER A 135 -23.38 0.63 -0.45
N ARG A 136 -22.23 0.36 0.18
CA ARG A 136 -21.47 -0.89 0.07
C ARG A 136 -21.26 -1.56 1.42
N THR A 137 -20.96 -2.85 1.40
CA THR A 137 -20.61 -3.62 2.59
C THR A 137 -19.23 -3.22 3.13
N PHE A 138 -18.94 -3.56 4.39
CA PHE A 138 -17.62 -3.35 4.98
C PHE A 138 -16.51 -4.00 4.14
N LYS A 139 -16.72 -5.25 3.71
CA LYS A 139 -15.75 -5.99 2.87
C LYS A 139 -15.44 -5.25 1.56
N GLU A 140 -16.45 -4.69 0.89
CA GLU A 140 -16.23 -3.89 -0.32
C GLU A 140 -15.46 -2.59 -0.03
N TYR A 141 -15.71 -1.95 1.12
CA TYR A 141 -14.91 -0.80 1.56
C TYR A 141 -13.47 -1.18 1.94
N GLU A 142 -13.26 -2.37 2.46
CA GLU A 142 -11.93 -2.91 2.75
C GLU A 142 -11.14 -3.18 1.46
N GLU A 143 -11.77 -3.86 0.49
CA GLU A 143 -11.15 -4.28 -0.77
C GLU A 143 -11.04 -3.17 -1.82
N GLY A 144 -12.00 -2.23 -1.84
CA GLY A 144 -12.12 -1.22 -2.89
C GLY A 144 -13.19 -1.58 -3.94
N PHE A 145 -13.70 -0.56 -4.64
CA PHE A 145 -14.70 -0.74 -5.69
C PHE A 145 -14.69 0.42 -6.70
N GLY A 146 -15.17 0.16 -7.91
CA GLY A 146 -15.20 1.14 -9.01
C GLY A 146 -13.99 1.03 -9.94
N SER A 147 -13.72 2.11 -10.69
CA SER A 147 -12.57 2.18 -11.60
C SER A 147 -11.83 3.52 -11.48
N PRO A 148 -10.49 3.54 -11.45
CA PRO A 148 -9.70 4.77 -11.49
C PRO A 148 -9.94 5.68 -12.71
N THR A 149 -10.49 5.12 -13.79
CA THR A 149 -10.93 5.90 -14.97
C THR A 149 -12.20 6.71 -14.71
N GLY A 150 -13.01 6.27 -13.74
CA GLY A 150 -14.34 6.77 -13.41
C GLY A 150 -14.47 7.14 -11.93
N GLU A 151 -15.60 6.82 -11.32
CA GLU A 151 -15.75 6.83 -9.86
C GLU A 151 -15.13 5.58 -9.24
N TYR A 152 -14.49 5.75 -8.07
CA TYR A 152 -13.96 4.62 -7.30
C TYR A 152 -13.63 4.98 -5.85
N TRP A 153 -13.47 3.91 -5.08
CA TRP A 153 -12.86 3.85 -3.77
C TRP A 153 -11.70 2.85 -3.81
N LEU A 154 -10.51 3.28 -3.39
CA LEU A 154 -9.27 2.49 -3.49
C LEU A 154 -9.24 1.26 -2.58
N GLY A 155 -10.01 1.26 -1.49
CA GLY A 155 -10.00 0.22 -0.47
C GLY A 155 -9.17 0.61 0.77
N LEU A 156 -9.66 0.26 1.96
CA LEU A 156 -8.99 0.56 3.22
C LEU A 156 -7.63 -0.16 3.33
N ARG A 157 -7.49 -1.37 2.77
CA ARG A 157 -6.21 -2.10 2.79
C ARG A 157 -5.10 -1.33 2.08
N ASN A 158 -5.38 -0.84 0.87
CA ASN A 158 -4.45 -0.04 0.09
C ASN A 158 -4.20 1.34 0.73
N LEU A 159 -5.25 1.95 1.29
CA LEU A 159 -5.12 3.24 1.97
C LEU A 159 -4.22 3.11 3.19
N HIS A 160 -4.40 2.07 4.01
CA HIS A 160 -3.55 1.80 5.18
C HIS A 160 -2.07 1.74 4.78
N LEU A 161 -1.74 0.98 3.74
CA LEU A 161 -0.37 0.86 3.22
C LEU A 161 0.21 2.20 2.78
N LEU A 162 -0.57 3.02 2.06
CA LEU A 162 -0.16 4.37 1.62
C LEU A 162 0.02 5.34 2.80
N THR A 163 -0.72 5.13 3.89
CA THR A 163 -0.73 6.03 5.06
C THR A 163 0.29 5.69 6.14
N SER A 164 1.12 4.67 5.94
CA SER A 164 2.18 4.25 6.86
C SER A 164 3.34 5.26 6.98
N ARG A 165 3.40 6.26 6.09
CA ARG A 165 4.42 7.30 6.05
C ARG A 165 3.82 8.70 6.20
N LYS A 166 4.66 9.71 6.41
CA LYS A 166 4.23 11.11 6.43
C LYS A 166 3.54 11.46 5.12
N LEU A 167 2.31 11.94 5.20
CA LEU A 167 1.47 12.27 4.05
C LEU A 167 0.71 13.57 4.29
N GLU A 168 0.14 14.09 3.21
CA GLU A 168 -0.84 15.18 3.22
C GLU A 168 -2.14 14.72 2.56
N LEU A 169 -3.27 15.25 3.04
CA LEU A 169 -4.58 14.99 2.47
C LEU A 169 -5.16 16.27 1.91
N LYS A 170 -5.64 16.18 0.67
CA LYS A 170 -6.42 17.24 0.05
C LYS A 170 -7.81 16.71 -0.33
N ALA A 171 -8.84 17.41 0.10
CA ALA A 171 -10.22 17.18 -0.33
C ALA A 171 -10.62 18.29 -1.30
N VAL A 172 -11.06 17.93 -2.51
CA VAL A 172 -11.49 18.89 -3.54
C VAL A 172 -12.94 18.62 -3.90
N ILE A 173 -13.77 19.65 -3.86
CA ILE A 173 -15.16 19.63 -4.28
C ILE A 173 -15.30 20.52 -5.49
N VAL A 174 -15.78 19.95 -6.60
CA VAL A 174 -16.02 20.67 -7.86
C VAL A 174 -17.51 20.73 -8.15
N ARG A 175 -18.03 21.92 -8.46
CA ARG A 175 -19.42 22.16 -8.87
C ARG A 175 -19.44 23.05 -10.11
N GLY A 176 -19.66 22.44 -11.27
CA GLY A 176 -19.62 23.17 -12.53
C GLY A 176 -18.23 23.77 -12.78
N ALA A 177 -18.14 25.09 -12.87
CA ALA A 177 -16.88 25.82 -13.03
C ALA A 177 -16.19 26.17 -11.70
N GLU A 178 -16.85 25.96 -10.57
CA GLU A 178 -16.33 26.32 -9.25
C GLU A 178 -15.66 25.12 -8.57
N SER A 179 -14.57 25.38 -7.84
CA SER A 179 -13.91 24.38 -7.00
C SER A 179 -13.51 24.95 -5.65
N THR A 180 -13.73 24.18 -4.60
CA THR A 180 -13.27 24.48 -3.23
C THR A 180 -12.41 23.32 -2.73
N SER A 181 -11.37 23.61 -1.96
CA SER A 181 -10.54 22.56 -1.36
C SER A 181 -10.18 22.83 0.09
N SER A 182 -9.98 21.74 0.83
CA SER A 182 -9.37 21.73 2.16
C SER A 182 -8.09 20.89 2.11
N HIS A 183 -7.04 21.35 2.78
CA HIS A 183 -5.71 20.71 2.79
C HIS A 183 -5.26 20.49 4.23
N TYR A 184 -4.81 19.27 4.51
CA TYR A 184 -4.37 18.78 5.82
C TYR A 184 -2.94 18.27 5.68
N LEU A 185 -2.02 18.85 6.45
CA LEU A 185 -0.58 18.54 6.37
C LEU A 185 -0.11 17.55 7.45
N TYR A 186 -0.93 17.35 8.49
CA TYR A 186 -0.60 16.54 9.65
C TYR A 186 -1.87 15.86 10.17
N PHE A 187 -1.73 14.60 10.58
CA PHE A 187 -2.75 13.83 11.28
C PHE A 187 -2.17 13.61 12.68
N GLU A 188 -2.72 14.33 13.66
CA GLU A 188 -2.43 14.14 15.08
C GLU A 188 -3.31 13.04 15.67
#